data_AF-A0A815SQS2-F1
#
_entry.id   AF-A0A815SQS2-F1
#
_cell.length_a   1.000
_cell.length_b   1.000
_cell.length_c   1.000
_cell.angle_alpha   90.00
_cell.angle_beta   90.00
_cell.angle_gamma   90.00
#
_symmetry.space_group_name_H-M   'P 1'
#
loop_
_entity.id
_entity.type
_entity.pdbx_description
1 polymer ?
#
loop_
_entity_poly.entity_id
_entity_poly.type
_entity_poly.pdbx_seq_one_letter_code
_entity_poly.pdbx_strand_id
1 'polypeptide(L)'
;MIFGFCLYEQRQYHLNKNKSVISSNLLELHICGTFFTDLLYLLDGRFSQLHTFHVNIIFFHCTTSTIHSREKLPNLRYFSLHSNTGLHNYDESIVPLLHRMLNLEKLDLQLVVHRNKGFINGNDFKEDIINNMSRLNKFTFNIRLFNYLPNQTNILSNENIQCKFKDFKSNEIISCVDYFQEKQYSYCHIYSYPYRMNYYDNISNNFPGGLFKNVHRVSLFDERSFEHEFFIQIQKSFPFMKELTVINAKPQKNKLYRKSKNDNQYLSIIKYPHLTELCLLQAHDDYVEQFLLDTDVFMPNNVHLIVYYQAMKRVTENFTRHATRVNCAKLASVSLLDTYKFIKPVKDYFPRADKH
;
A
#
# COMPACT_ATOMS: atom_id res chain seq x y z
N MET A 1 -15.93 19.28 21.37
CA MET A 1 -15.20 20.25 20.52
C MET A 1 -14.12 19.47 19.80
N ILE A 2 -14.19 19.36 18.47
CA ILE A 2 -13.23 18.60 17.65
C ILE A 2 -12.19 19.60 17.17
N PHE A 3 -10.91 19.38 17.45
CA PHE A 3 -9.80 20.13 16.86
C PHE A 3 -9.03 19.21 15.92
N GLY A 4 -8.96 19.59 14.64
CA GLY A 4 -8.04 19.01 13.67
C GLY A 4 -6.80 19.91 13.58
N PHE A 5 -5.63 19.39 13.94
CA PHE A 5 -4.36 20.07 13.68
C PHE A 5 -3.70 19.44 12.45
N CYS A 6 -3.46 20.24 11.42
CA CYS A 6 -2.60 19.87 10.30
C CYS A 6 -1.26 20.57 10.51
N LEU A 7 -0.26 19.84 11.01
CA LEU A 7 1.10 20.36 11.21
C LEU A 7 1.88 20.17 9.91
N TYR A 8 1.59 20.96 8.88
CA TYR A 8 2.24 20.76 7.57
C TYR A 8 3.47 21.65 7.32
N GLU A 9 3.63 22.81 7.97
CA GLU A 9 4.81 23.66 7.75
C GLU A 9 5.15 24.54 8.95
N GLN A 10 5.94 24.05 9.91
CA GLN A 10 6.73 24.90 10.82
C GLN A 10 8.04 24.21 11.23
N ARG A 11 9.02 24.18 10.33
CA ARG A 11 10.41 24.31 10.80
C ARG A 11 10.58 25.78 11.20
N GLN A 12 10.99 26.03 12.45
CA GLN A 12 11.13 27.33 13.12
C GLN A 12 9.90 27.87 13.86
N TYR A 13 9.12 27.01 14.52
CA TYR A 13 8.66 27.37 15.86
C TYR A 13 9.38 26.47 16.84
N HIS A 14 10.29 27.06 17.61
CA HIS A 14 10.40 26.70 19.01
C HIS A 14 8.98 26.48 19.52
N LEU A 15 8.62 25.23 19.84
CA LEU A 15 7.59 24.93 20.82
C LEU A 15 8.07 25.63 22.09
N ASN A 16 7.71 26.90 22.16
CA ASN A 16 8.14 27.82 23.17
C ASN A 16 7.67 27.20 24.49
N LYS A 17 8.51 27.27 25.51
CA LYS A 17 8.22 26.90 26.92
C LYS A 17 7.02 27.66 27.52
N ASN A 18 6.24 28.36 26.70
CA ASN A 18 5.02 29.02 27.09
C ASN A 18 3.87 28.04 26.97
N LYS A 19 3.40 27.61 28.14
CA LYS A 19 2.05 27.14 28.48
C LYS A 19 0.97 27.78 27.59
N SER A 20 0.78 27.28 26.37
CA SER A 20 -0.44 27.55 25.63
C SER A 20 -1.51 26.65 26.24
N VAL A 21 -2.57 27.29 26.73
CA VAL A 21 -3.71 26.66 27.38
C VAL A 21 -4.45 25.84 26.32
N ILE A 22 -3.97 24.63 26.06
CA ILE A 22 -4.76 23.63 25.34
C ILE A 22 -5.83 23.17 26.32
N SER A 23 -7.09 23.34 25.92
CA SER A 23 -8.27 23.11 26.75
C SER A 23 -8.23 21.74 27.44
N SER A 24 -8.34 21.73 28.77
CA SER A 24 -8.40 20.53 29.61
C SER A 24 -9.59 19.60 29.30
N ASN A 25 -10.52 20.00 28.42
CA ASN A 25 -11.77 19.31 28.13
C ASN A 25 -11.80 18.69 26.72
N LEU A 26 -10.65 18.55 26.04
CA LEU A 26 -10.60 17.95 24.72
C LEU A 26 -10.88 16.43 24.81
N LEU A 27 -11.99 15.99 24.21
CA LEU A 27 -12.40 14.58 24.19
C LEU A 27 -11.93 13.82 22.96
N GLU A 28 -11.70 14.53 21.85
CA GLU A 28 -11.35 13.95 20.56
C GLU A 28 -10.27 14.78 19.86
N LEU A 29 -9.24 14.12 19.34
CA LEU A 29 -8.11 14.74 18.68
C LEU A 29 -7.78 13.99 17.39
N HIS A 30 -7.59 14.76 16.31
CA HIS A 30 -7.14 14.26 15.02
C HIS A 30 -5.86 14.98 14.63
N ILE A 31 -4.79 14.20 14.41
CA ILE A 31 -3.50 14.71 13.98
C ILE A 31 -3.12 14.09 12.66
N CYS A 32 -2.84 14.95 11.69
CA CYS A 32 -2.07 14.60 10.50
C CYS A 32 -0.71 15.27 10.65
N GLY A 33 0.32 14.46 10.92
CA GLY A 33 1.64 14.94 11.28
C GLY A 33 2.72 14.41 10.35
N THR A 34 3.79 15.19 10.20
CA THR A 34 4.97 14.76 9.45
C THR A 34 5.83 13.79 10.23
N PHE A 35 6.01 13.94 11.55
CA PHE A 35 6.92 13.10 12.35
C PHE A 35 6.26 12.45 13.57
N PHE A 36 6.62 11.20 13.89
CA PHE A 36 6.13 10.48 15.09
C PHE A 36 6.62 11.09 16.41
N THR A 37 7.79 11.71 16.45
CA THR A 37 8.28 12.37 17.68
C THR A 37 7.33 13.46 18.17
N ASP A 38 6.70 14.19 17.24
CA ASP A 38 5.76 15.27 17.57
C ASP A 38 4.53 14.71 18.30
N LEU A 39 4.13 13.47 17.97
CA LEU A 39 3.07 12.75 18.65
C LEU A 39 3.37 12.55 20.14
N LEU A 40 4.59 12.09 20.44
CA LEU A 40 4.99 11.76 21.81
C LEU A 40 5.02 13.01 22.70
N TYR A 41 5.48 14.15 22.17
CA TYR A 41 5.47 15.42 22.89
C TYR A 41 4.06 15.95 23.15
N LEU A 42 3.10 15.66 22.28
CA LEU A 42 1.71 16.08 22.48
C LEU A 42 1.05 15.27 23.60
N LEU A 43 1.37 13.99 23.72
CA LEU A 43 0.80 13.09 24.73
C LEU A 43 1.35 13.27 26.15
N ASP A 44 2.36 14.12 26.35
CA ASP A 44 2.99 14.35 27.66
C ASP A 44 2.15 15.34 28.51
N GLY A 45 1.15 14.84 29.22
CA GLY A 45 0.42 15.52 30.31
C GLY A 45 -0.71 16.45 29.92
N ARG A 46 -0.89 16.74 28.63
CA ARG A 46 -1.81 17.81 28.18
C ARG A 46 -3.23 17.34 27.86
N PHE A 47 -3.49 16.04 27.82
CA PHE A 47 -4.74 15.47 27.29
C PHE A 47 -5.35 14.40 28.19
N SER A 48 -5.39 14.64 29.50
CA SER A 48 -5.90 13.66 30.47
C SER A 48 -7.38 13.31 30.27
N GLN A 49 -8.19 14.15 29.63
CA GLN A 49 -9.62 13.89 29.32
C GLN A 49 -9.86 13.28 27.94
N LEU A 50 -8.81 13.02 27.15
CA LEU A 50 -8.96 12.54 25.78
C LEU A 50 -9.54 11.12 25.75
N HIS A 51 -10.62 10.93 25.00
CA HIS A 51 -11.29 9.65 24.82
C HIS A 51 -10.97 9.02 23.47
N THR A 52 -10.81 9.83 22.43
CA THR A 52 -10.61 9.39 21.05
C THR A 52 -9.39 10.09 20.47
N PHE A 53 -8.47 9.32 19.90
CA PHE A 53 -7.27 9.88 19.29
C PHE A 53 -6.94 9.22 17.96
N HIS A 54 -6.95 10.03 16.89
CA HIS A 54 -6.61 9.62 15.55
C HIS A 54 -5.30 10.24 15.09
N VAL A 55 -4.42 9.40 14.56
CA VAL A 55 -3.09 9.79 14.12
C VAL A 55 -2.83 9.25 12.73
N ASN A 56 -2.51 10.15 11.80
CA ASN A 56 -2.00 9.83 10.49
C ASN A 56 -0.59 10.42 10.36
N ILE A 57 0.40 9.56 10.09
CA ILE A 57 1.81 9.91 10.03
C ILE A 57 2.32 9.76 8.62
N ILE A 58 2.93 10.83 8.14
CA ILE A 58 3.54 10.87 6.81
C ILE A 58 4.97 10.37 6.85
N PHE A 59 5.75 10.63 7.90
CA PHE A 59 7.09 10.08 8.08
C PHE A 59 7.32 9.57 9.50
N PHE A 60 7.80 8.33 9.60
CA PHE A 60 8.20 7.79 10.87
C PHE A 60 9.70 7.91 11.10
N HIS A 61 10.08 8.97 11.79
CA HIS A 61 11.41 9.09 12.37
C HIS A 61 11.25 9.18 13.88
N CYS A 62 11.70 8.16 14.61
CA CYS A 62 11.71 8.17 16.07
C CYS A 62 13.08 7.74 16.57
N THR A 63 13.78 8.63 17.28
CA THR A 63 14.99 8.23 18.01
C THR A 63 14.56 7.55 19.30
N THR A 64 15.19 6.43 19.64
CA THR A 64 14.85 5.60 20.82
C THR A 64 14.81 6.39 22.13
N SER A 65 15.51 7.52 22.21
CA SER A 65 15.54 8.42 23.37
C SER A 65 14.25 9.20 23.64
N THR A 66 13.27 9.22 22.73
CA THR A 66 12.06 10.08 22.86
C THR A 66 10.85 9.41 23.51
N ILE A 67 10.88 8.10 23.78
CA ILE A 67 9.71 7.34 24.32
C ILE A 67 9.80 7.17 25.84
N HIS A 68 10.49 8.07 26.54
CA HIS A 68 10.64 7.98 28.01
C HIS A 68 9.53 8.70 28.81
N SER A 69 8.53 9.28 28.15
CA SER A 69 7.33 9.77 28.85
C SER A 69 6.58 8.59 29.47
N ARG A 70 6.56 8.55 30.81
CA ARG A 70 5.93 7.47 31.61
C ARG A 70 4.43 7.67 31.82
N GLU A 71 3.86 8.73 31.26
CA GLU A 71 2.48 9.11 31.58
C GLU A 71 1.49 8.20 30.86
N LYS A 72 0.59 7.59 31.66
CA LYS A 72 -0.50 6.76 31.15
C LYS A 72 -1.60 7.65 30.57
N LEU A 73 -2.35 7.10 29.62
CA LEU A 73 -3.53 7.74 29.01
C LEU A 73 -4.80 6.98 29.45
N PRO A 74 -5.20 7.07 30.74
CA PRO A 74 -6.21 6.18 31.31
C PRO A 74 -7.62 6.41 30.78
N ASN A 75 -7.93 7.58 30.22
CA ASN A 75 -9.26 7.90 29.71
C ASN A 75 -9.43 7.61 28.22
N LEU A 76 -8.34 7.27 27.52
CA LEU A 76 -8.39 6.97 26.10
C LEU A 76 -9.12 5.64 25.86
N ARG A 77 -10.19 5.69 25.07
CA ARG A 77 -11.05 4.55 24.69
C ARG A 77 -10.85 4.11 23.26
N TYR A 78 -10.53 5.05 22.38
CA TYR A 78 -10.28 4.79 20.97
C TYR A 78 -8.94 5.36 20.55
N PHE A 79 -8.15 4.56 19.84
CA PHE A 79 -6.92 4.98 19.20
C PHE A 79 -6.83 4.44 17.77
N SER A 80 -6.43 5.29 16.83
CA SER A 80 -6.02 4.85 15.49
C SER A 80 -4.67 5.42 15.10
N LEU A 81 -3.78 4.56 14.59
CA LEU A 81 -2.48 4.95 14.08
C LEU A 81 -2.30 4.45 12.66
N HIS A 82 -2.19 5.39 11.72
CA HIS A 82 -1.96 5.12 10.32
C HIS A 82 -0.58 5.65 9.92
N SER A 83 0.29 4.76 9.45
CA SER A 83 1.59 5.09 8.89
C SER A 83 1.78 4.33 7.59
N ASN A 84 1.92 5.08 6.50
CA ASN A 84 2.25 4.53 5.19
C ASN A 84 3.75 4.47 4.92
N THR A 85 4.56 5.02 5.82
CA THR A 85 6.02 4.89 5.78
C THR A 85 6.51 3.72 6.59
N GLY A 86 7.63 3.15 6.14
CA GLY A 86 8.34 2.07 6.79
C GLY A 86 8.77 2.40 8.22
N LEU A 87 8.34 1.56 9.16
CA LEU A 87 8.66 1.58 10.57
C LEU A 87 9.76 0.56 10.88
N HIS A 88 10.92 1.01 11.35
CA HIS A 88 12.03 0.10 11.70
C HIS A 88 12.04 -0.34 13.17
N ASN A 89 11.20 0.27 13.99
CA ASN A 89 11.26 0.23 15.45
C ASN A 89 9.89 -0.03 16.08
N TYR A 90 9.14 -0.96 15.50
CA TYR A 90 7.82 -1.37 16.01
C TYR A 90 7.91 -1.79 17.49
N ASP A 91 8.87 -2.66 17.83
CA ASP A 91 9.08 -3.20 19.18
C ASP A 91 9.47 -2.07 20.16
N GLU A 92 10.32 -1.13 19.74
CA GLU A 92 10.82 -0.07 20.62
C GLU A 92 9.90 1.15 20.72
N SER A 93 9.01 1.38 19.74
CA SER A 93 8.23 2.63 19.63
C SER A 93 6.73 2.44 19.67
N ILE A 94 6.20 1.48 18.92
CA ILE A 94 4.77 1.28 18.83
C ILE A 94 4.26 0.52 20.05
N VAL A 95 4.91 -0.60 20.40
CA VAL A 95 4.49 -1.42 21.55
C VAL A 95 4.48 -0.62 22.86
N PRO A 96 5.53 0.14 23.24
CA PRO A 96 5.51 0.93 24.47
C PRO A 96 4.48 2.05 24.46
N LEU A 97 4.23 2.67 23.30
CA LEU A 97 3.17 3.67 23.16
C LEU A 97 1.80 3.05 23.44
N LEU A 98 1.52 1.89 22.84
CA LEU A 98 0.28 1.16 23.03
C LEU A 98 0.09 0.73 24.50
N HIS A 99 1.15 0.28 25.18
CA HIS A 99 1.09 -0.06 26.61
C HIS A 99 0.73 1.11 27.53
N ARG A 100 0.85 2.36 27.09
CA ARG A 100 0.38 3.53 27.86
C ARG A 100 -1.14 3.69 27.83
N MET A 101 -1.82 3.00 26.92
CA MET A 101 -3.25 3.13 26.62
C MET A 101 -4.03 1.88 27.08
N LEU A 102 -3.79 1.44 28.32
CA LEU A 102 -4.33 0.17 28.89
C LEU A 102 -5.87 0.06 28.87
N ASN A 103 -6.57 1.20 28.78
CA ASN A 103 -8.02 1.30 28.89
C ASN A 103 -8.74 1.39 27.53
N LEU A 104 -8.01 1.16 26.43
CA LEU A 104 -8.57 1.15 25.08
C LEU A 104 -9.65 0.08 24.95
N GLU A 105 -10.76 0.48 24.34
CA GLU A 105 -11.85 -0.38 23.93
C GLU A 105 -11.76 -0.69 22.44
N LYS A 106 -11.19 0.24 21.66
CA LYS A 106 -11.05 0.15 20.20
C LYS A 106 -9.65 0.57 19.75
N LEU A 107 -9.04 -0.25 18.91
CA LEU A 107 -7.73 -0.02 18.31
C LEU A 107 -7.79 -0.25 16.80
N ASP A 108 -7.30 0.71 16.02
CA ASP A 108 -7.12 0.59 14.57
C ASP A 108 -5.65 0.85 14.19
N LEU A 109 -4.98 -0.13 13.60
CA LEU A 109 -3.57 -0.03 13.22
C LEU A 109 -3.38 -0.25 11.72
N GLN A 110 -2.85 0.76 11.04
CA GLN A 110 -2.40 0.65 9.66
C GLN A 110 -0.90 0.96 9.61
N LEU A 111 -0.07 -0.08 9.46
CA LEU A 111 1.38 0.05 9.61
C LEU A 111 2.13 -0.60 8.45
N VAL A 112 3.27 -0.01 8.09
CA VAL A 112 4.30 -0.62 7.26
C VAL A 112 5.52 -0.85 8.13
N VAL A 113 5.89 -2.10 8.40
CA VAL A 113 6.95 -2.46 9.35
C VAL A 113 8.10 -3.12 8.60
N HIS A 114 9.31 -2.63 8.82
CA HIS A 114 10.55 -3.26 8.40
C HIS A 114 11.20 -3.91 9.63
N ARG A 115 11.26 -5.23 9.66
CA ARG A 115 11.84 -5.99 10.78
C ARG A 115 12.98 -6.85 10.27
N ASN A 116 13.95 -7.16 11.13
CA ASN A 116 15.00 -8.16 10.85
C ASN A 116 14.81 -9.44 11.68
N LYS A 117 13.73 -9.51 12.49
CA LYS A 117 13.45 -10.58 13.46
C LYS A 117 12.32 -11.52 12.99
N GLY A 118 11.99 -11.52 11.70
CA GLY A 118 10.86 -12.27 11.13
C GLY A 118 9.53 -11.52 11.16
N PHE A 119 8.45 -12.20 10.77
CA PHE A 119 7.13 -11.59 10.70
C PHE A 119 6.46 -11.48 12.08
N ILE A 120 5.77 -10.37 12.28
CA ILE A 120 4.80 -10.22 13.37
C ILE A 120 3.65 -11.18 13.10
N ASN A 121 3.31 -11.99 14.09
CA ASN A 121 2.22 -12.96 14.01
C ASN A 121 1.27 -12.84 15.21
N GLY A 122 0.30 -13.75 15.31
CA GLY A 122 -0.72 -13.69 16.36
C GLY A 122 -0.16 -13.80 17.78
N ASN A 123 0.97 -14.47 17.99
CA ASN A 123 1.61 -14.51 19.31
C ASN A 123 2.20 -13.14 19.68
N ASP A 124 2.89 -12.48 18.74
CA ASP A 124 3.41 -11.13 18.95
C ASP A 124 2.27 -10.18 19.33
N PHE A 125 1.14 -10.16 18.60
CA PHE A 125 0.00 -9.32 19.01
C PHE A 125 -0.64 -9.72 20.33
N LYS A 126 -0.66 -11.01 20.65
CA LYS A 126 -1.20 -11.48 21.92
C LYS A 126 -0.37 -10.94 23.08
N GLU A 127 0.95 -11.03 22.99
CA GLU A 127 1.89 -10.54 24.00
C GLU A 127 1.94 -9.02 24.02
N ASP A 128 2.11 -8.36 22.87
CA ASP A 128 2.31 -6.93 22.76
C ASP A 128 1.05 -6.12 23.01
N ILE A 129 -0.13 -6.63 22.63
CA ILE A 129 -1.37 -5.83 22.61
C ILE A 129 -2.42 -6.47 23.50
N ILE A 130 -2.86 -7.69 23.17
CA ILE A 130 -4.08 -8.28 23.76
C ILE A 130 -3.93 -8.50 25.27
N ASN A 131 -2.80 -9.06 25.72
CA ASN A 131 -2.55 -9.32 27.14
C ASN A 131 -2.49 -8.03 27.98
N ASN A 132 -2.14 -6.91 27.36
CA ASN A 132 -1.98 -5.62 28.04
C ASN A 132 -3.23 -4.74 27.96
N MET A 133 -4.19 -5.05 27.09
CA MET A 133 -5.41 -4.25 26.87
C MET A 133 -6.67 -5.05 27.16
N SER A 134 -6.94 -5.31 28.45
CA SER A 134 -8.07 -6.15 28.89
C SER A 134 -9.46 -5.64 28.49
N ARG A 135 -9.58 -4.35 28.16
CA ARG A 135 -10.85 -3.72 27.73
C ARG A 135 -11.04 -3.71 26.21
N LEU A 136 -10.05 -4.14 25.44
CA LEU A 136 -10.08 -4.09 23.98
C LEU A 136 -11.12 -5.05 23.44
N ASN A 137 -12.24 -4.50 22.96
CA ASN A 137 -13.34 -5.27 22.38
C ASN A 137 -13.35 -5.24 20.85
N LYS A 138 -12.64 -4.27 20.24
CA LYS A 138 -12.50 -4.18 18.80
C LYS A 138 -11.06 -3.84 18.43
N PHE A 139 -10.42 -4.78 17.75
CA PHE A 139 -9.12 -4.58 17.14
C PHE A 139 -9.26 -4.74 15.62
N THR A 140 -8.91 -3.71 14.86
CA THR A 140 -8.80 -3.76 13.40
C THR A 140 -7.35 -3.44 13.05
N PHE A 141 -6.79 -4.15 12.08
CA PHE A 141 -5.45 -3.83 11.61
C PHE A 141 -5.27 -4.14 10.12
N ASN A 142 -4.30 -3.46 9.52
CA ASN A 142 -3.71 -3.71 8.22
C ASN A 142 -2.21 -3.47 8.35
N ILE A 143 -1.44 -4.54 8.42
CA ILE A 143 -0.01 -4.49 8.69
C ILE A 143 0.73 -5.14 7.55
N ARG A 144 1.58 -4.35 6.91
CA ARG A 144 2.50 -4.77 5.86
C ARG A 144 3.89 -4.90 6.46
N LEU A 145 4.50 -6.06 6.31
CA LEU A 145 5.77 -6.42 6.90
C LEU A 145 6.77 -6.67 5.78
N PHE A 146 7.91 -6.02 5.88
CA PHE A 146 9.08 -6.27 5.05
C PHE A 146 10.17 -6.83 5.96
N ASN A 147 10.71 -7.98 5.60
CA ASN A 147 11.78 -8.61 6.37
C ASN A 147 12.96 -8.92 5.46
N TYR A 148 14.15 -8.54 5.89
CA TYR A 148 15.38 -8.87 5.16
C TYR A 148 15.68 -10.36 5.35
N LEU A 149 15.97 -11.09 4.26
CA LEU A 149 16.14 -12.55 4.24
C LEU A 149 17.56 -13.01 3.87
N PRO A 150 18.65 -12.55 4.51
CA PRO A 150 19.92 -13.23 4.35
C PRO A 150 19.81 -14.57 5.10
N ASN A 151 19.80 -15.68 4.36
CA ASN A 151 19.95 -17.04 4.89
C ASN A 151 18.80 -17.59 5.76
N GLN A 152 17.56 -17.09 5.63
CA GLN A 152 16.42 -17.70 6.33
C GLN A 152 16.00 -19.02 5.69
N THR A 153 16.02 -20.10 6.48
CA THR A 153 15.60 -21.44 6.07
C THR A 153 14.14 -21.75 6.42
N ASN A 154 13.51 -20.94 7.28
CA ASN A 154 12.16 -21.19 7.76
C ASN A 154 11.14 -20.31 7.03
N ILE A 155 10.54 -20.88 5.98
CA ILE A 155 9.51 -20.26 5.16
C ILE A 155 8.14 -20.55 5.81
N LEU A 156 7.47 -19.51 6.30
CA LEU A 156 6.12 -19.58 6.85
C LEU A 156 5.10 -19.47 5.71
N SER A 157 4.13 -20.39 5.68
CA SER A 157 2.98 -20.27 4.79
C SER A 157 1.93 -19.29 5.34
N ASN A 158 0.95 -18.93 4.51
CA ASN A 158 -0.21 -18.14 4.94
C ASN A 158 -0.96 -18.82 6.10
N GLU A 159 -1.14 -20.13 6.02
CA GLU A 159 -1.83 -20.93 7.03
C GLU A 159 -1.07 -20.92 8.36
N ASN A 160 0.27 -20.97 8.31
CA ASN A 160 1.12 -20.89 9.50
C ASN A 160 1.01 -19.53 10.20
N ILE A 161 0.75 -18.45 9.46
CA ILE A 161 0.52 -17.13 10.05
C ILE A 161 -0.90 -17.03 10.60
N GLN A 162 -1.90 -17.35 9.78
CA GLN A 162 -3.32 -17.27 10.16
C GLN A 162 -3.66 -18.17 11.34
N CYS A 163 -3.05 -19.35 11.47
CA CYS A 163 -3.35 -20.27 12.57
C CYS A 163 -3.01 -19.69 13.94
N LYS A 164 -2.04 -18.76 14.01
CA LYS A 164 -1.66 -18.07 15.25
C LYS A 164 -2.68 -17.01 15.67
N PHE A 165 -3.65 -16.71 14.81
CA PHE A 165 -4.75 -15.78 15.10
C PHE A 165 -6.07 -16.47 15.43
N LYS A 166 -6.13 -17.81 15.52
CA LYS A 166 -7.38 -18.56 15.75
C LYS A 166 -8.14 -18.15 17.02
N ASP A 167 -7.41 -17.72 18.05
CA ASP A 167 -8.00 -17.31 19.33
C ASP A 167 -8.36 -15.81 19.37
N PHE A 168 -8.09 -15.05 18.30
CA PHE A 168 -8.47 -13.65 18.23
C PHE A 168 -9.98 -13.55 18.02
N LYS A 169 -10.69 -13.00 19.01
CA LYS A 169 -12.13 -12.72 18.93
C LYS A 169 -12.52 -11.66 17.88
N SER A 170 -11.56 -11.14 17.11
CA SER A 170 -11.79 -10.15 16.05
C SER A 170 -12.35 -10.79 14.79
N ASN A 171 -12.66 -9.96 13.80
CA ASN A 171 -13.03 -10.40 12.46
C ASN A 171 -12.00 -11.41 11.89
N GLU A 172 -12.42 -12.17 10.88
CA GLU A 172 -11.55 -13.05 10.09
C GLU A 172 -10.25 -12.33 9.69
N ILE A 173 -9.12 -13.02 9.87
CA ILE A 173 -7.79 -12.47 9.59
C ILE A 173 -7.25 -13.15 8.34
N ILE A 174 -6.88 -12.33 7.37
CA ILE A 174 -6.29 -12.78 6.11
C ILE A 174 -4.81 -12.42 6.10
N SER A 175 -4.00 -13.31 5.53
CA SER A 175 -2.59 -13.08 5.28
C SER A 175 -2.21 -13.40 3.84
N CYS A 176 -1.25 -12.65 3.31
CA CYS A 176 -0.52 -12.96 2.08
C CYS A 176 0.97 -12.87 2.37
N VAL A 177 1.69 -13.97 2.16
CA VAL A 177 3.12 -14.09 2.41
C VAL A 177 3.85 -14.37 1.11
N ASP A 178 4.89 -13.60 0.87
CA ASP A 178 5.71 -13.66 -0.32
C ASP A 178 7.19 -13.68 0.03
N TYR A 179 7.94 -14.50 -0.71
CA TYR A 179 9.36 -14.70 -0.54
C TYR A 179 10.06 -14.34 -1.84
N PHE A 180 10.83 -13.26 -1.82
CA PHE A 180 11.55 -12.72 -2.97
C PHE A 180 13.04 -13.05 -2.78
N GLN A 181 13.46 -14.19 -3.34
CA GLN A 181 14.79 -14.75 -3.14
C GLN A 181 15.87 -13.94 -3.87
N GLU A 182 15.61 -13.50 -5.10
CA GLU A 182 16.56 -12.70 -5.89
C GLU A 182 16.84 -11.34 -5.22
N LYS A 183 15.83 -10.77 -4.57
CA LYS A 183 15.87 -9.48 -3.86
C LYS A 183 16.20 -9.62 -2.38
N GLN A 184 16.34 -10.85 -1.88
CA GLN A 184 16.71 -11.16 -0.50
C GLN A 184 15.77 -10.52 0.55
N TYR A 185 14.47 -10.49 0.29
CA TYR A 185 13.50 -10.03 1.27
C TYR A 185 12.19 -10.81 1.20
N SER A 186 11.43 -10.80 2.28
CA SER A 186 10.06 -11.29 2.29
C SER A 186 9.09 -10.18 2.61
N TYR A 187 7.87 -10.39 2.11
CA TYR A 187 6.73 -9.53 2.35
C TYR A 187 5.64 -10.35 3.04
N CYS A 188 5.00 -9.76 4.03
CA CYS A 188 3.80 -10.34 4.62
C CYS A 188 2.78 -9.23 4.84
N HIS A 189 1.60 -9.40 4.28
CA HIS A 189 0.47 -8.50 4.48
C HIS A 189 -0.59 -9.24 5.29
N ILE A 190 -0.87 -8.75 6.50
CA ILE A 190 -1.87 -9.33 7.40
C ILE A 190 -2.90 -8.26 7.72
N TYR A 191 -4.19 -8.58 7.60
CA TYR A 191 -5.25 -7.61 7.86
C TYR A 191 -6.52 -8.27 8.41
N SER A 192 -7.31 -7.46 9.11
CA SER A 192 -8.67 -7.82 9.53
C SER A 192 -9.66 -7.64 8.36
N TYR A 193 -10.48 -8.66 8.11
CA TYR A 193 -11.55 -8.61 7.12
C TYR A 193 -12.78 -7.81 7.67
N PRO A 194 -13.58 -7.12 6.85
CA PRO A 194 -13.33 -6.81 5.44
C PRO A 194 -12.21 -5.79 5.28
N TYR A 195 -11.49 -5.85 4.16
CA TYR A 195 -10.45 -4.90 3.81
C TYR A 195 -11.03 -3.49 3.64
N ARG A 196 -10.49 -2.51 4.38
CA ARG A 196 -11.04 -1.14 4.44
C ARG A 196 -10.21 -0.09 3.69
N MET A 197 -9.01 -0.43 3.22
CA MET A 197 -8.14 0.57 2.61
C MET A 197 -8.53 0.85 1.16
N ASN A 198 -8.22 2.07 0.73
CA ASN A 198 -8.44 2.51 -0.64
C ASN A 198 -7.31 2.12 -1.61
N TYR A 199 -6.30 1.41 -1.12
CA TYR A 199 -5.15 0.96 -1.89
C TYR A 199 -4.77 -0.46 -1.46
N TYR A 200 -4.11 -1.22 -2.33
CA TYR A 200 -3.51 -2.51 -2.02
C TYR A 200 -2.16 -2.62 -2.74
N ASP A 201 -1.08 -2.69 -1.96
CA ASP A 201 0.27 -2.67 -2.52
C ASP A 201 0.97 -4.02 -2.56
N ASN A 202 1.88 -4.15 -3.52
CA ASN A 202 2.77 -5.29 -3.73
C ASN A 202 2.04 -6.62 -3.84
N ILE A 203 1.01 -6.68 -4.68
CA ILE A 203 0.33 -7.93 -5.01
C ILE A 203 1.25 -8.79 -5.89
N SER A 204 1.50 -10.02 -5.45
CA SER A 204 2.32 -11.02 -6.15
C SER A 204 1.45 -12.08 -6.85
N ASN A 205 2.08 -13.01 -7.57
CA ASN A 205 1.40 -14.19 -8.14
C ASN A 205 0.80 -15.14 -7.07
N ASN A 206 1.12 -14.98 -5.78
CA ASN A 206 0.52 -15.78 -4.70
C ASN A 206 -0.81 -15.19 -4.20
N PHE A 207 -1.27 -14.09 -4.80
CA PHE A 207 -2.51 -13.45 -4.43
C PHE A 207 -3.70 -14.42 -4.55
N PRO A 208 -4.43 -14.69 -3.45
CA PRO A 208 -5.51 -15.67 -3.46
C PRO A 208 -6.79 -15.16 -4.15
N GLY A 209 -6.83 -13.89 -4.56
CA GLY A 209 -8.05 -13.25 -5.03
C GLY A 209 -8.88 -12.68 -3.88
N GLY A 210 -10.19 -12.60 -4.08
CA GLY A 210 -11.14 -11.93 -3.18
C GLY A 210 -11.81 -10.73 -3.85
N LEU A 211 -12.69 -10.03 -3.14
CA LEU A 211 -13.43 -8.87 -3.66
C LEU A 211 -13.16 -7.63 -2.81
N PHE A 212 -12.48 -6.65 -3.40
CA PHE A 212 -11.99 -5.46 -2.71
C PHE A 212 -12.66 -4.20 -3.26
N LYS A 213 -13.94 -4.00 -2.90
CA LYS A 213 -14.77 -2.90 -3.45
C LYS A 213 -14.24 -1.49 -3.13
N ASN A 214 -13.53 -1.34 -2.01
CA ASN A 214 -13.04 -0.03 -1.56
C ASN A 214 -11.67 0.33 -2.14
N VAL A 215 -10.98 -0.63 -2.78
CA VAL A 215 -9.63 -0.43 -3.29
C VAL A 215 -9.69 0.22 -4.67
N HIS A 216 -9.07 1.38 -4.78
CA HIS A 216 -8.98 2.16 -6.00
C HIS A 216 -7.56 2.23 -6.56
N ARG A 217 -6.54 1.90 -5.76
CA ARG A 217 -5.13 1.95 -6.17
C ARG A 217 -4.47 0.61 -5.91
N VAL A 218 -3.83 0.05 -6.92
CA VAL A 218 -3.20 -1.27 -6.83
C VAL A 218 -1.77 -1.18 -7.35
N SER A 219 -0.84 -1.78 -6.62
CA SER A 219 0.51 -2.04 -7.13
C SER A 219 0.80 -3.53 -7.16
N LEU A 220 1.38 -3.99 -8.27
CA LEU A 220 1.77 -5.37 -8.52
C LEU A 220 3.29 -5.48 -8.46
N PHE A 221 3.81 -6.47 -7.73
CA PHE A 221 5.23 -6.76 -7.65
C PHE A 221 5.47 -8.25 -7.46
N ASP A 222 6.34 -8.84 -8.28
CA ASP A 222 6.83 -10.21 -8.11
C ASP A 222 8.20 -10.38 -8.80
N GLU A 223 8.98 -11.36 -8.38
CA GLU A 223 10.18 -11.83 -9.06
C GLU A 223 9.86 -12.79 -10.20
N ARG A 224 8.64 -13.34 -10.24
CA ARG A 224 8.11 -14.15 -11.35
C ARG A 224 7.31 -13.28 -12.31
N SER A 225 7.25 -13.67 -13.58
CA SER A 225 6.40 -12.99 -14.57
C SER A 225 4.92 -13.00 -14.17
N PHE A 226 4.19 -11.96 -14.56
CA PHE A 226 2.72 -11.94 -14.47
C PHE A 226 2.11 -12.36 -15.81
N GLU A 227 1.44 -13.52 -15.85
CA GLU A 227 0.76 -13.96 -17.07
C GLU A 227 -0.62 -13.30 -17.22
N HIS A 228 -1.24 -13.42 -18.40
CA HIS A 228 -2.52 -12.75 -18.72
C HIS A 228 -3.64 -13.08 -17.72
N GLU A 229 -3.71 -14.34 -17.27
CA GLU A 229 -4.69 -14.83 -16.30
C GLU A 229 -4.59 -14.12 -14.95
N PHE A 230 -3.38 -13.70 -14.56
CA PHE A 230 -3.18 -12.94 -13.33
C PHE A 230 -3.89 -11.58 -13.42
N PHE A 231 -3.79 -10.88 -14.55
CA PHE A 231 -4.49 -9.62 -14.75
C PHE A 231 -6.01 -9.79 -14.81
N ILE A 232 -6.52 -10.92 -15.31
CA ILE A 232 -7.95 -11.26 -15.22
C ILE A 232 -8.37 -11.40 -13.73
N GLN A 233 -7.55 -12.04 -12.92
CA GLN A 233 -7.79 -12.15 -11.48
C GLN A 233 -7.79 -10.78 -10.79
N ILE A 234 -6.82 -9.91 -11.11
CA ILE A 234 -6.75 -8.53 -10.61
C ILE A 234 -8.03 -7.76 -10.98
N GLN A 235 -8.47 -7.81 -12.24
CA GLN A 235 -9.72 -7.17 -12.66
C GLN A 235 -10.92 -7.63 -11.81
N LYS A 236 -11.07 -8.94 -11.60
CA LYS A 236 -12.19 -9.49 -10.81
C LYS A 236 -12.13 -9.07 -9.36
N SER A 237 -10.92 -8.98 -8.80
CA SER A 237 -10.71 -8.61 -7.41
C SER A 237 -10.89 -7.13 -7.12
N PHE A 238 -10.60 -6.27 -8.09
CA PHE A 238 -10.60 -4.82 -7.93
C PHE A 238 -11.53 -4.14 -8.96
N PRO A 239 -12.85 -4.34 -8.86
CA PRO A 239 -13.79 -3.90 -9.89
C PRO A 239 -13.85 -2.37 -10.06
N PHE A 240 -13.43 -1.59 -9.05
CA PHE A 240 -13.44 -0.11 -9.07
C PHE A 240 -12.03 0.49 -9.05
N MET A 241 -11.02 -0.27 -9.51
CA MET A 241 -9.64 0.20 -9.60
C MET A 241 -9.50 1.39 -10.54
N LYS A 242 -8.84 2.44 -10.07
CA LYS A 242 -8.53 3.67 -10.79
C LYS A 242 -7.06 3.79 -11.16
N GLU A 243 -6.17 3.31 -10.31
CA GLU A 243 -4.73 3.40 -10.49
C GLU A 243 -4.13 1.99 -10.44
N LEU A 244 -3.37 1.62 -11.47
CA LEU A 244 -2.64 0.37 -11.53
C LEU A 244 -1.15 0.64 -11.78
N THR A 245 -0.30 0.20 -10.86
CA THR A 245 1.16 0.21 -11.02
C THR A 245 1.67 -1.21 -11.19
N VAL A 246 2.45 -1.47 -12.24
CA VAL A 246 3.08 -2.77 -12.49
C VAL A 246 4.59 -2.64 -12.32
N ILE A 247 5.15 -3.36 -11.36
CA ILE A 247 6.58 -3.40 -11.06
C ILE A 247 7.07 -4.83 -11.27
N ASN A 248 7.46 -5.14 -12.49
CA ASN A 248 7.94 -6.47 -12.85
C ASN A 248 8.85 -6.42 -14.06
N ALA A 249 10.13 -6.69 -13.87
CA ALA A 249 11.11 -6.66 -14.96
C ALA A 249 11.21 -7.98 -15.74
N LYS A 250 10.50 -9.05 -15.32
CA LYS A 250 10.55 -10.34 -16.01
C LYS A 250 9.61 -10.34 -17.22
N PRO A 251 10.05 -10.87 -18.37
CA PRO A 251 9.18 -11.05 -19.54
C PRO A 251 8.08 -12.06 -19.25
N GLN A 252 6.94 -11.93 -19.92
CA GLN A 252 5.89 -12.92 -19.89
C GLN A 252 6.37 -14.20 -20.58
N LYS A 253 6.14 -15.35 -19.96
CA LYS A 253 6.55 -16.64 -20.54
C LYS A 253 5.61 -17.03 -21.66
N ASN A 254 4.32 -16.82 -21.45
CA ASN A 254 3.28 -17.16 -22.41
C ASN A 254 2.89 -15.90 -23.17
N LYS A 255 3.71 -15.55 -24.17
CA LYS A 255 3.39 -14.50 -25.16
C LYS A 255 2.27 -14.97 -26.08
N LEU A 256 1.06 -15.10 -25.54
CA LEU A 256 -0.09 -15.66 -26.25
C LEU A 256 -0.52 -14.79 -27.45
N TYR A 257 -0.05 -13.54 -27.50
CA TYR A 257 -0.13 -12.68 -28.68
C TYR A 257 0.66 -13.20 -29.91
N ARG A 258 1.55 -14.20 -29.75
CA ARG A 258 2.40 -14.71 -30.86
C ARG A 258 1.99 -16.04 -31.45
N LYS A 259 1.21 -16.92 -30.80
CA LYS A 259 0.77 -18.24 -31.32
C LYS A 259 -0.44 -18.69 -30.49
N SER A 260 -1.61 -18.93 -31.08
CA SER A 260 -1.93 -20.24 -31.65
C SER A 260 -3.02 -20.10 -32.73
N LYS A 261 -2.72 -20.55 -33.95
CA LYS A 261 -3.72 -20.77 -35.00
C LYS A 261 -4.61 -22.00 -34.72
N ASN A 262 -4.37 -22.76 -33.64
CA ASN A 262 -4.89 -24.11 -33.47
C ASN A 262 -5.60 -24.42 -32.15
N ASP A 263 -5.74 -23.49 -31.19
CA ASP A 263 -6.49 -23.77 -29.96
C ASP A 263 -7.55 -22.71 -29.71
N ASN A 264 -8.81 -23.14 -29.66
CA ASN A 264 -10.02 -22.34 -29.41
C ASN A 264 -10.10 -21.72 -28.00
N GLN A 265 -8.98 -21.52 -27.31
CA GLN A 265 -8.95 -20.83 -26.02
C GLN A 265 -8.77 -19.33 -26.26
N TYR A 266 -9.86 -18.67 -26.64
CA TYR A 266 -9.94 -17.21 -26.52
C TYR A 266 -9.86 -16.86 -25.04
N LEU A 267 -8.70 -16.40 -24.57
CA LEU A 267 -8.59 -15.83 -23.24
C LEU A 267 -9.52 -14.62 -23.14
N SER A 268 -10.12 -14.46 -21.95
CA SER A 268 -11.02 -13.34 -21.71
C SER A 268 -10.26 -12.02 -21.84
N ILE A 269 -10.84 -11.08 -22.59
CA ILE A 269 -10.36 -9.70 -22.68
C ILE A 269 -10.35 -9.09 -21.28
N ILE A 270 -9.23 -8.50 -20.88
CA ILE A 270 -9.11 -7.78 -19.62
C ILE A 270 -9.81 -6.42 -19.75
N LYS A 271 -10.67 -6.07 -18.80
CA LYS A 271 -11.43 -4.81 -18.80
C LYS A 271 -11.22 -4.08 -17.49
N TYR A 272 -10.63 -2.88 -17.55
CA TYR A 272 -10.50 -2.01 -16.38
C TYR A 272 -11.37 -0.76 -16.55
N PRO A 273 -12.69 -0.85 -16.34
CA PRO A 273 -13.64 0.21 -16.74
C PRO A 273 -13.45 1.54 -16.01
N HIS A 274 -12.79 1.54 -14.85
CA HIS A 274 -12.57 2.73 -14.03
C HIS A 274 -11.12 3.20 -14.01
N LEU A 275 -10.23 2.57 -14.78
CA LEU A 275 -8.82 2.93 -14.80
C LEU A 275 -8.65 4.35 -15.35
N THR A 276 -7.96 5.17 -14.58
CA THR A 276 -7.57 6.54 -14.93
C THR A 276 -6.06 6.69 -14.99
N GLU A 277 -5.29 5.82 -14.33
CA GLU A 277 -3.82 5.85 -14.35
C GLU A 277 -3.24 4.44 -14.47
N LEU A 278 -2.24 4.31 -15.35
CA LEU A 278 -1.47 3.10 -15.56
C LEU A 278 0.02 3.43 -15.52
N CYS A 279 0.73 2.91 -14.51
CA CYS A 279 2.17 3.11 -14.35
C CYS A 279 2.95 1.82 -14.67
N LEU A 280 3.80 1.89 -15.69
CA LEU A 280 4.60 0.79 -16.23
C LEU A 280 6.10 1.11 -16.23
N LEU A 281 6.56 2.05 -15.40
CA LEU A 281 7.96 2.47 -15.36
C LEU A 281 8.91 1.31 -15.08
N GLN A 282 8.58 0.45 -14.13
CA GLN A 282 9.46 -0.67 -13.74
C GLN A 282 8.96 -2.00 -14.33
N ALA A 283 8.17 -1.94 -15.40
CA ALA A 283 7.62 -3.09 -16.08
C ALA A 283 8.48 -3.48 -17.30
N HIS A 284 8.56 -4.77 -17.58
CA HIS A 284 9.05 -5.29 -18.85
C HIS A 284 8.16 -4.84 -20.02
N ASP A 285 8.74 -4.74 -21.22
CA ASP A 285 8.04 -4.31 -22.44
C ASP A 285 6.81 -5.16 -22.78
N ASP A 286 6.80 -6.43 -22.39
CA ASP A 286 5.68 -7.35 -22.63
C ASP A 286 4.39 -6.85 -21.97
N TYR A 287 4.48 -6.27 -20.76
CA TYR A 287 3.32 -5.68 -20.09
C TYR A 287 2.86 -4.42 -20.82
N VAL A 288 3.79 -3.59 -21.28
CA VAL A 288 3.50 -2.41 -22.11
C VAL A 288 2.78 -2.84 -23.38
N GLU A 289 3.27 -3.88 -24.06
CA GLU A 289 2.64 -4.46 -25.24
C GLU A 289 1.22 -4.96 -24.95
N GLN A 290 1.02 -5.78 -23.91
CA GLN A 290 -0.31 -6.31 -23.54
C GLN A 290 -1.34 -5.19 -23.30
N PHE A 291 -0.98 -4.14 -22.55
CA PHE A 291 -1.91 -3.03 -22.28
C PHE A 291 -2.20 -2.16 -23.52
N LEU A 292 -1.25 -2.06 -24.46
CA LEU A 292 -1.44 -1.24 -25.66
C LEU A 292 -2.09 -1.99 -26.82
N LEU A 293 -2.10 -3.33 -26.82
CA LEU A 293 -2.83 -4.12 -27.80
C LEU A 293 -4.34 -4.10 -27.47
N ASP A 294 -5.15 -3.71 -28.44
CA ASP A 294 -6.60 -3.59 -28.30
C ASP A 294 -7.33 -4.94 -28.32
N THR A 295 -6.64 -6.01 -28.72
CA THR A 295 -7.12 -7.40 -28.67
C THR A 295 -7.16 -7.97 -27.26
N ASP A 296 -6.33 -7.45 -26.36
CA ASP A 296 -6.03 -8.11 -25.09
C ASP A 296 -6.60 -7.34 -23.90
N VAL A 297 -6.60 -6.00 -23.98
CA VAL A 297 -7.07 -5.12 -22.92
C VAL A 297 -7.98 -4.02 -23.46
N PHE A 298 -9.15 -3.88 -22.84
CA PHE A 298 -10.02 -2.74 -23.03
C PHE A 298 -9.76 -1.68 -21.94
N MET A 299 -9.12 -0.58 -22.35
CA MET A 299 -8.88 0.60 -21.50
C MET A 299 -9.91 1.71 -21.76
N PRO A 300 -10.32 2.47 -20.72
CA PRO A 300 -11.16 3.66 -20.87
C PRO A 300 -10.47 4.77 -21.68
N ASN A 301 -11.27 5.71 -22.19
CA ASN A 301 -10.80 6.84 -23.00
C ASN A 301 -10.14 7.99 -22.20
N ASN A 302 -9.80 7.79 -20.92
CA ASN A 302 -9.18 8.83 -20.09
C ASN A 302 -7.94 8.39 -19.30
N VAL A 303 -7.29 7.29 -19.72
CA VAL A 303 -6.13 6.76 -18.99
C VAL A 303 -4.92 7.67 -19.18
N HIS A 304 -4.26 8.02 -18.07
CA HIS A 304 -2.90 8.54 -18.00
C HIS A 304 -1.91 7.38 -17.99
N LEU A 305 -1.02 7.31 -18.98
CA LEU A 305 0.01 6.28 -19.07
C LEU A 305 1.38 6.85 -18.63
N ILE A 306 2.04 6.19 -17.68
CA ILE A 306 3.40 6.52 -17.24
C ILE A 306 4.34 5.38 -17.61
N VAL A 307 5.34 5.65 -18.47
CA VAL A 307 6.18 4.60 -19.08
C VAL A 307 7.52 5.18 -19.56
N TYR A 308 8.56 4.36 -19.63
CA TYR A 308 9.83 4.79 -20.24
C TYR A 308 9.69 4.97 -21.76
N TYR A 309 10.28 6.05 -22.29
CA TYR A 309 10.29 6.34 -23.71
C TYR A 309 10.83 5.18 -24.56
N GLN A 310 11.90 4.52 -24.09
CA GLN A 310 12.53 3.42 -24.82
C GLN A 310 11.64 2.18 -24.93
N ALA A 311 10.90 1.85 -23.86
CA ALA A 311 9.94 0.74 -23.89
C ALA A 311 8.82 1.03 -24.90
N MET A 312 8.26 2.24 -24.87
CA MET A 312 7.25 2.67 -25.85
C MET A 312 7.76 2.62 -27.29
N LYS A 313 8.98 3.12 -27.53
CA LYS A 313 9.61 3.09 -28.86
C LYS A 313 9.75 1.67 -29.39
N ARG A 314 10.13 0.70 -28.55
CA ARG A 314 10.24 -0.73 -28.95
C ARG A 314 8.88 -1.35 -29.23
N VAL A 315 7.92 -1.21 -28.31
CA VAL A 315 6.58 -1.82 -28.42
C VAL A 315 5.79 -1.29 -29.62
N THR A 316 5.92 0.01 -29.91
CA THR A 316 5.21 0.69 -31.00
C THR A 316 5.97 0.67 -32.33
N GLU A 317 7.13 0.02 -32.40
CA GLU A 317 8.02 0.02 -33.58
C GLU A 317 8.32 1.44 -34.07
N ASN A 318 8.86 2.28 -33.18
CA ASN A 318 9.08 3.71 -33.41
C ASN A 318 7.79 4.49 -33.74
N PHE A 319 6.69 4.17 -33.05
CA PHE A 319 5.38 4.82 -33.24
C PHE A 319 4.80 4.60 -34.66
N THR A 320 5.04 3.41 -35.24
CA THR A 320 4.50 3.03 -36.56
C THR A 320 3.59 1.81 -36.53
N ARG A 321 3.62 1.01 -35.46
CA ARG A 321 2.84 -0.22 -35.34
C ARG A 321 1.35 0.07 -35.27
N HIS A 322 0.54 -0.47 -36.18
CA HIS A 322 -0.90 -0.20 -36.21
C HIS A 322 -1.66 -0.85 -35.03
N ALA A 323 -1.29 -2.07 -34.64
CA ALA A 323 -2.02 -2.85 -33.63
C ALA A 323 -2.12 -2.13 -32.26
N THR A 324 -1.09 -1.39 -31.87
CA THR A 324 -1.06 -0.63 -30.60
C THR A 324 -1.68 0.77 -30.71
N ARG A 325 -1.94 1.25 -31.94
CA ARG A 325 -2.37 2.63 -32.20
C ARG A 325 -3.76 2.92 -31.65
N VAL A 326 -4.67 1.94 -31.66
CA VAL A 326 -6.07 2.11 -31.23
C VAL A 326 -6.15 2.48 -29.75
N ASN A 327 -5.48 1.73 -28.87
CA ASN A 327 -5.47 2.06 -27.45
C ASN A 327 -4.62 3.31 -27.16
N CYS A 328 -3.50 3.51 -27.87
CA CYS A 328 -2.70 4.73 -27.73
C CYS A 328 -3.51 6.00 -28.06
N ALA A 329 -4.36 5.96 -29.09
CA ALA A 329 -5.19 7.10 -29.47
C ALA A 329 -6.29 7.44 -28.45
N LYS A 330 -6.61 6.52 -27.52
CA LYS A 330 -7.61 6.72 -26.46
C LYS A 330 -7.02 7.33 -25.17
N LEU A 331 -5.70 7.33 -25.01
CA LEU A 331 -5.05 7.85 -23.80
C LEU A 331 -5.31 9.35 -23.65
N ALA A 332 -5.64 9.78 -22.43
CA ALA A 332 -5.84 11.21 -22.13
C ALA A 332 -4.53 11.96 -21.92
N SER A 333 -3.48 11.27 -21.49
CA SER A 333 -2.15 11.85 -21.34
C SER A 333 -1.09 10.74 -21.24
N VAL A 334 0.15 11.07 -21.59
CA VAL A 334 1.28 10.12 -21.54
C VAL A 334 2.51 10.80 -20.97
N SER A 335 3.01 10.29 -19.86
CA SER A 335 4.27 10.67 -19.24
C SER A 335 5.37 9.73 -19.75
N LEU A 336 6.19 10.22 -20.68
CA LEU A 336 7.33 9.49 -21.24
C LEU A 336 8.60 9.87 -20.46
N LEU A 337 9.08 9.00 -19.59
CA LEU A 337 10.36 9.23 -18.92
C LEU A 337 11.54 9.07 -19.89
N ASP A 338 12.63 9.79 -19.60
CA ASP A 338 13.87 9.85 -20.37
C ASP A 338 13.75 10.50 -21.77
N THR A 339 12.73 11.35 -21.97
CA THR A 339 12.65 12.23 -23.13
C THR A 339 12.26 13.65 -22.73
N TYR A 340 12.92 14.62 -23.35
CA TYR A 340 12.61 16.04 -23.17
C TYR A 340 11.75 16.62 -24.29
N LYS A 341 11.44 15.84 -25.35
CA LYS A 341 10.76 16.35 -26.55
C LYS A 341 9.77 15.34 -27.15
N PHE A 342 8.50 15.75 -27.23
CA PHE A 342 7.49 15.10 -28.07
C PHE A 342 7.72 15.49 -29.54
N ILE A 343 8.39 14.61 -30.29
CA ILE A 343 8.55 14.73 -31.74
C ILE A 343 7.24 14.40 -32.46
N LYS A 344 7.08 14.87 -33.72
CA LYS A 344 5.84 14.73 -34.49
C LYS A 344 5.29 13.28 -34.55
N PRO A 345 6.10 12.24 -34.81
CA PRO A 345 5.60 10.85 -34.81
C PRO A 345 4.92 10.44 -33.50
N VAL A 346 5.42 10.91 -32.35
CA VAL A 346 4.81 10.63 -31.05
C VAL A 346 3.46 11.33 -30.93
N LYS A 347 3.37 12.60 -31.36
CA LYS A 347 2.10 13.36 -31.33
C LYS A 347 1.02 12.71 -32.19
N ASP A 348 1.39 12.25 -33.39
CA ASP A 348 0.47 11.60 -34.32
C ASP A 348 -0.02 10.23 -33.79
N TYR A 349 0.74 9.63 -32.87
CA TYR A 349 0.44 8.37 -32.22
C TYR A 349 -0.45 8.52 -30.96
N PHE A 350 -0.39 9.69 -30.30
CA PHE A 350 -1.20 10.04 -29.13
C PHE A 350 -2.00 11.35 -29.36
N PRO A 351 -2.95 11.36 -30.31
CA PRO A 351 -3.66 12.58 -30.73
C PRO A 351 -4.46 13.28 -29.63
N ARG A 352 -4.80 12.58 -28.54
CA ARG A 352 -5.61 13.11 -27.43
C ARG A 352 -4.80 13.39 -26.16
N ALA A 353 -3.52 13.05 -26.14
CA ALA A 353 -2.71 13.12 -24.93
C ALA A 353 -2.31 14.56 -24.59
N ASP A 354 -2.78 15.06 -23.45
CA ASP A 354 -2.28 16.28 -22.84
C ASP A 354 -0.83 16.07 -22.37
N LYS A 355 -0.01 17.12 -22.48
CA LYS A 355 1.44 17.09 -22.25
C LYS A 355 1.74 17.26 -20.76
N HIS A 356 2.44 16.31 -20.15
CA HIS A 356 3.05 16.47 -18.83
C HIS A 356 4.49 15.99 -18.80
#